data_AF-A0A933B7R5-F1
#
_entry.id   AF-A0A933B7R5-F1
#
_cell.length_a   1.000
_cell.length_b   1.000
_cell.length_c   1.000
_cell.angle_alpha   90.00
_cell.angle_beta   90.00
_cell.angle_gamma   90.00
#
_symmetry.space_group_name_H-M   'P 1'
#
loop_
_entity.id
_entity.type
_entity.pdbx_description
1 polymer ?
#
loop_
_entity_poly.entity_id
_entity_poly.type
_entity_poly.pdbx_seq_one_letter_code
_entity_poly.pdbx_strand_id
1 'polypeptide(L)'
;SFELPVVNIGRRQAGRMQAGNVLNVGHEKGAILSAIERALSSAFRAGLSGLQNPYGDGHASERILETLSTIPLDERLLFKALAY
;
A
#
# COMPACT_ATOMS: atom_id res chain seq x y z
N SER A 1 5.83 -6.42 4.91
CA SER A 1 5.49 -5.08 5.45
C SER A 1 5.18 -5.21 6.92
N PHE A 2 5.23 -4.12 7.68
CA PHE A 2 4.98 -4.16 9.12
C PHE A 2 3.53 -3.77 9.43
N GLU A 3 2.92 -4.45 10.38
CA GLU A 3 1.55 -4.22 10.87
C GLU A 3 1.50 -3.02 11.83
N LEU A 4 2.20 -1.94 11.47
CA LEU A 4 2.35 -0.77 12.32
C LEU A 4 1.23 0.25 12.06
N PRO A 5 0.67 0.87 13.10
CA PRO A 5 -0.21 2.02 12.96
C PRO A 5 0.44 3.15 12.17
N VAL A 6 -0.34 3.85 11.34
CA VAL A 6 0.10 5.02 10.58
C VAL A 6 -0.89 6.16 10.78
N VAL A 7 -0.40 7.36 11.10
CA VAL A 7 -1.22 8.58 11.09
C VAL A 7 -0.86 9.38 9.83
N ASN A 8 -1.80 9.48 8.90
CA ASN A 8 -1.65 10.26 7.68
C ASN A 8 -2.28 11.64 7.86
N ILE A 9 -1.47 12.70 7.74
CA ILE A 9 -1.86 14.09 8.01
C ILE A 9 -2.10 14.82 6.68
N GLY A 10 -3.28 15.41 6.55
CA GLY A 10 -3.66 16.20 5.39
C GLY A 10 -3.90 15.35 4.14
N ARG A 11 -3.93 16.01 2.97
CA ARG A 11 -4.45 15.43 1.72
C ARG A 11 -3.40 14.80 0.80
N ARG A 12 -2.11 14.83 1.13
CA ARG A 12 -1.04 14.42 0.20
C ARG A 12 -1.19 12.98 -0.29
N GLN A 13 -1.67 12.08 0.56
CA GLN A 13 -1.85 10.65 0.23
C GLN A 13 -3.31 10.29 -0.11
N ALA A 14 -4.19 11.28 -0.28
CA ALA A 14 -5.58 11.03 -0.63
C ALA A 14 -5.67 10.34 -2.00
N GLY A 15 -6.56 9.34 -2.11
CA GLY A 15 -6.76 8.54 -3.32
C GLY A 15 -5.76 7.39 -3.53
N ARG A 16 -4.71 7.28 -2.71
CA ARG A 16 -3.87 6.08 -2.70
C ARG A 16 -4.59 4.95 -1.98
N MET A 17 -4.30 3.72 -2.38
CA MET A 17 -4.76 2.54 -1.65
C MET A 17 -4.14 2.54 -0.24
N GLN A 18 -4.96 2.31 0.77
CA GLN A 18 -4.55 2.32 2.17
C GLN A 18 -5.04 1.03 2.83
N ALA A 19 -4.21 0.46 3.71
CA ALA A 19 -4.62 -0.66 4.54
C ALA A 19 -5.31 -0.16 5.82
N GLY A 20 -5.90 -1.08 6.58
CA GLY A 20 -6.65 -0.77 7.81
C GLY A 20 -5.82 -0.15 8.94
N ASN A 21 -4.50 -0.07 8.82
CA ASN A 21 -3.62 0.58 9.79
C ASN A 21 -3.51 2.10 9.65
N VAL A 22 -4.08 2.70 8.60
CA VAL A 22 -3.95 4.15 8.34
C VAL A 22 -5.11 4.94 8.94
N LEU A 23 -4.79 5.87 9.84
CA LEU A 23 -5.72 6.87 10.37
C LEU A 23 -5.49 8.19 9.64
N ASN A 24 -6.49 8.66 8.89
CA ASN A 24 -6.44 9.94 8.18
C ASN A 24 -6.93 11.08 9.07
N VAL A 25 -6.17 12.17 9.16
CA VAL A 25 -6.52 13.37 9.94
C VAL A 25 -6.23 14.67 9.21
N GLY A 26 -6.93 15.74 9.60
CA GLY A 26 -6.62 17.11 9.19
C GLY A 26 -5.39 17.68 9.90
N HIS A 27 -5.16 18.99 9.76
CA HIS A 27 -4.02 19.69 10.36
C HIS A 27 -4.28 20.21 11.79
N GLU A 28 -5.50 20.00 12.28
CA GLU A 28 -5.92 20.38 13.64
C GLU A 28 -5.08 19.65 14.69
N LYS A 29 -4.41 20.39 15.58
CA LYS A 29 -3.54 19.82 16.63
C LYS A 29 -4.28 18.76 17.46
N GLY A 30 -5.51 19.05 17.87
CA GLY A 30 -6.32 18.11 18.66
C GLY A 30 -6.60 16.81 17.90
N ALA A 31 -6.97 16.89 16.62
CA ALA A 31 -7.22 15.72 15.78
C ALA A 31 -5.97 14.86 15.60
N ILE A 32 -4.80 15.50 15.41
CA ILE A 32 -3.51 14.79 15.30
C ILE A 32 -3.21 14.05 16.61
N LEU A 33 -3.35 14.72 17.76
CA LEU A 33 -3.11 14.11 19.08
C LEU A 33 -4.04 12.91 19.30
N SER A 34 -5.34 13.06 19.09
CA SER A 34 -6.30 11.96 19.28
C SER A 34 -6.03 10.78 18.35
N ALA A 35 -5.59 11.02 17.11
CA ALA A 35 -5.22 9.93 16.20
C ALA A 35 -3.93 9.22 16.62
N ILE A 36 -2.94 9.94 17.15
CA ILE A 36 -1.73 9.35 17.71
C ILE A 36 -2.09 8.49 18.93
N GLU A 37 -2.91 8.99 19.85
CA GLU A 37 -3.38 8.23 21.02
C GLU A 37 -4.12 6.96 20.60
N ARG A 38 -5.04 7.06 19.63
CA ARG A 38 -5.73 5.90 19.06
C ARG A 38 -4.76 4.91 18.43
N ALA A 39 -3.81 5.39 17.62
CA ALA A 39 -2.80 4.55 16.98
C ALA A 39 -1.94 3.77 18.00
N LEU A 40 -1.62 4.40 19.13
CA LEU A 40 -0.83 3.80 20.20
C LEU A 40 -1.65 2.86 21.12
N SER A 41 -2.98 2.96 21.10
CA SER A 41 -3.85 2.12 21.93
C SER A 41 -3.65 0.62 21.66
N SER A 42 -3.70 -0.18 22.72
CA SER A 42 -3.59 -1.64 22.63
C SER A 42 -4.68 -2.24 21.74
N ALA A 43 -5.90 -1.72 21.83
CA ALA A 43 -7.04 -2.16 21.02
C ALA A 43 -6.79 -1.96 19.51
N PHE A 44 -6.28 -0.79 19.11
CA PHE A 44 -5.98 -0.54 17.70
C PHE A 44 -4.85 -1.45 17.21
N ARG A 45 -3.75 -1.56 17.97
CA ARG A 45 -2.60 -2.40 17.60
C ARG A 45 -2.97 -3.89 17.52
N ALA A 46 -3.80 -4.38 18.43
CA ALA A 46 -4.30 -5.76 18.39
C ALA A 46 -5.14 -6.03 17.13
N GLY A 47 -5.92 -5.04 16.68
CA GLY A 47 -6.72 -5.14 15.45
C GLY A 47 -5.91 -5.16 14.15
N LEU A 48 -4.60 -4.93 14.19
CA LEU A 48 -3.73 -4.96 13.00
C LEU A 48 -3.08 -6.32 12.76
N SER A 49 -3.30 -7.30 13.63
CA SER A 49 -2.72 -8.64 13.48
C SER A 49 -3.20 -9.30 12.19
N GLY A 50 -2.26 -9.78 11.37
CA GLY A 50 -2.53 -10.42 10.09
C GLY A 50 -2.85 -9.44 8.96
N LEU A 51 -2.67 -8.13 9.17
CA LEU A 51 -2.97 -7.11 8.17
C LEU A 51 -2.11 -7.31 6.92
N GLN A 52 -2.79 -7.50 5.79
CA GLN A 52 -2.13 -7.66 4.49
C GLN A 52 -1.74 -6.30 3.90
N ASN A 53 -0.55 -6.24 3.31
CA ASN A 53 -0.12 -5.05 2.59
C ASN A 53 -0.77 -5.02 1.20
N PRO A 54 -1.60 -4.04 0.86
CA PRO A 54 -2.26 -3.97 -0.45
C PRO A 54 -1.28 -3.82 -1.62
N TYR A 55 -0.04 -3.40 -1.37
CA TYR A 55 0.95 -3.16 -2.40
C TYR A 55 1.74 -4.39 -2.83
N GLY A 56 1.56 -5.54 -2.17
CA GLY A 56 2.16 -6.78 -2.63
C GLY A 56 2.42 -7.79 -1.53
N ASP A 57 2.67 -9.00 -1.99
CA ASP A 57 2.96 -10.21 -1.21
C ASP A 57 4.46 -10.49 -1.02
N GLY A 58 5.32 -9.58 -1.50
CA GLY A 58 6.77 -9.71 -1.41
C GLY A 58 7.44 -10.43 -2.59
N HIS A 59 6.68 -10.95 -3.56
CA HIS A 59 7.22 -11.76 -4.66
C HIS A 59 7.37 -11.00 -5.98
N ALA A 60 7.51 -9.67 -5.91
CA ALA A 60 7.57 -8.84 -7.11
C ALA A 60 8.81 -9.16 -7.95
N SER A 61 9.97 -9.31 -7.30
CA SER A 61 11.24 -9.54 -7.99
C SER A 61 11.26 -10.87 -8.74
N GLU A 62 10.77 -11.95 -8.13
CA GLU A 62 10.68 -13.27 -8.75
C GLU A 62 9.77 -13.23 -9.99
N ARG A 63 8.57 -12.64 -9.86
CA ARG A 63 7.62 -12.51 -10.97
C ARG A 63 8.15 -11.65 -12.12
N ILE A 64 8.86 -10.56 -11.78
CA ILE A 64 9.51 -9.70 -12.78
C ILE A 64 10.60 -10.50 -13.51
N LEU A 65 11.48 -11.19 -12.77
CA LEU A 65 12.56 -11.97 -13.37
C LEU A 65 12.01 -13.11 -14.24
N GLU A 66 11.00 -13.83 -13.77
CA GLU A 66 10.31 -14.86 -14.53
C GLU A 66 9.76 -14.28 -15.82
N THR A 67 9.02 -13.17 -15.75
CA THR A 67 8.48 -12.50 -16.94
C THR A 67 9.58 -12.11 -17.93
N LEU A 68 10.65 -11.47 -17.46
CA LEU A 68 11.74 -10.98 -18.32
C LEU A 68 12.57 -12.11 -18.94
N SER A 69 12.75 -13.23 -18.22
CA SER A 69 13.55 -14.38 -18.68
C SER A 69 12.78 -15.32 -19.59
N THR A 70 11.44 -15.32 -19.52
CA THR A 70 10.60 -16.26 -20.27
C THR A 70 9.88 -15.61 -21.46
N ILE A 71 9.85 -14.28 -21.54
CA ILE A 71 9.14 -13.59 -22.62
C ILE A 71 9.79 -13.89 -23.98
N PRO A 72 9.02 -14.33 -25.00
CA PRO A 72 9.54 -14.52 -26.35
C PRO A 72 10.02 -13.20 -26.95
N LEU A 73 11.20 -13.22 -27.56
CA LEU A 73 11.77 -12.07 -28.27
C LEU A 73 11.39 -12.13 -29.76
N ASP A 74 10.14 -11.79 -30.05
CA ASP A 74 9.57 -11.80 -31.41
C ASP A 74 8.89 -10.48 -31.77
N GLU A 75 8.33 -10.40 -32.98
CA GLU A 75 7.66 -9.20 -33.50
C GLU A 75 6.47 -8.75 -32.63
N ARG A 76 5.82 -9.66 -31.90
CA ARG A 76 4.68 -9.32 -31.03
C ARG A 76 5.11 -8.45 -29.84
N LEU A 77 6.36 -8.59 -29.39
CA LEU A 77 6.94 -7.71 -28.37
C LEU A 77 7.19 -6.28 -28.91
N LEU A 78 7.47 -6.16 -30.21
CA LEU A 78 7.80 -4.89 -30.87
C LEU A 78 6.55 -4.13 -31.34
N PHE A 79 5.55 -4.85 -31.82
CA PHE A 79 4.36 -4.26 -32.44
C PHE A 79 3.12 -4.49 -31.59
N LYS A 80 2.60 -3.41 -31.01
CA LYS A 80 1.33 -3.40 -30.29
C LYS A 80 0.19 -3.03 -31.25
N ALA A 81 -0.62 -4.01 -31.65
CA ALA A 81 -1.87 -3.77 -32.36
C ALA A 81 -3.00 -3.59 -31.33
N LEU A 82 -3.56 -2.38 -31.24
CA LEU A 82 -4.80 -2.13 -30.51
C LEU A 82 -5.94 -2.16 -31.51
N ALA A 83 -6.82 -3.15 -31.41
CA ALA A 83 -8.10 -3.12 -32.11
C ALA A 83 -9.05 -2.21 -31.30
N TYR A 84 -9.55 -1.16 -31.96
CA TYR A 84 -10.65 -0.33 -31.48
C TYR A 84 -11.94 -0.76 -32.18
#